data_AF-A0A3D1J607-F1
#
_entry.id   AF-A0A3D1J607-F1
#
_cell.length_a   1.000
_cell.length_b   1.000
_cell.length_c   1.000
_cell.angle_alpha   90.00
_cell.angle_beta   90.00
_cell.angle_gamma   90.00
#
_symmetry.space_group_name_H-M   'P 1'
#
loop_
_entity.id
_entity.type
_entity.pdbx_description
1 polymer ?
#
loop_
_entity_poly.entity_id
_entity_poly.type
_entity_poly.pdbx_seq_one_letter_code
_entity_poly.pdbx_strand_id
1 'polypeptide(L)'
;MRISDENNIIEVNLDSLDKTMKQLLEDKIGQIDTSKIFYSLNDVIKITGFSKGYFEKYILYDRRFIEARKKVGRKWIFHVTKTRDFLLMWLEEQVSQE
;
A
#
# COMPACT_ATOMS: atom_id res chain seq x y z
N MET A 1 30.28 -8.28 -17.09
CA MET A 1 31.16 -7.25 -16.48
C MET A 1 32.08 -7.98 -15.51
N ARG A 2 33.41 -7.75 -15.56
CA ARG A 2 34.37 -8.41 -14.65
C ARG A 2 34.65 -7.45 -13.49
N ILE A 3 34.28 -7.85 -12.28
CA ILE A 3 34.65 -7.15 -11.05
C ILE A 3 35.67 -8.04 -10.37
N SER A 4 36.89 -7.54 -10.19
CA SER A 4 38.00 -8.25 -9.57
C SER A 4 38.20 -7.76 -8.15
N ASP A 5 38.12 -8.68 -7.19
CA ASP A 5 38.77 -8.57 -5.88
C ASP A 5 39.91 -9.60 -5.86
N GLU A 6 40.96 -9.28 -5.13
CA GLU A 6 42.29 -9.90 -5.19
C GLU A 6 42.20 -11.44 -5.09
N ASN A 7 42.41 -12.10 -6.23
CA ASN A 7 42.43 -13.57 -6.44
C ASN A 7 41.10 -14.32 -6.66
N ASN A 8 39.99 -13.68 -6.98
CA ASN A 8 38.80 -14.42 -7.44
C ASN A 8 38.08 -13.73 -8.61
N ILE A 9 38.18 -14.31 -9.82
CA ILE A 9 37.42 -13.84 -10.99
C ILE A 9 36.01 -14.40 -10.87
N ILE A 10 35.09 -13.61 -10.31
CA ILE A 10 33.67 -13.93 -10.34
C ILE A 10 33.14 -13.49 -11.71
N GLU A 11 32.95 -14.47 -12.60
CA GLU A 11 32.27 -14.23 -13.87
C GLU A 11 30.77 -14.10 -13.60
N VAL A 12 30.32 -12.87 -13.35
CA VAL A 12 28.89 -12.58 -13.21
C VAL A 12 28.26 -12.67 -14.59
N ASN A 13 27.57 -13.79 -14.85
CA ASN A 13 26.72 -13.97 -16.01
C ASN A 13 25.48 -13.06 -15.83
N LEU A 14 25.50 -11.91 -16.49
CA LEU A 14 24.46 -10.89 -16.39
C LEU A 14 23.08 -11.42 -16.83
N ASP A 15 23.04 -12.32 -17.82
CA ASP A 15 21.77 -12.92 -18.27
C ASP A 15 21.14 -13.79 -17.17
N SER A 16 21.98 -14.50 -16.41
CA SER A 16 21.53 -15.31 -15.26
C SER A 16 21.08 -14.44 -14.08
N LEU A 17 21.69 -13.25 -13.92
CA LEU A 17 21.32 -12.29 -12.90
C LEU A 17 19.95 -11.66 -13.20
N ASP A 18 19.73 -11.22 -14.44
CA ASP A 18 18.45 -10.65 -14.88
C ASP A 18 17.30 -11.64 -14.70
N LYS A 19 17.52 -12.91 -15.08
CA LYS A 19 16.51 -13.96 -14.90
C LYS A 19 16.19 -14.19 -13.42
N THR A 20 17.20 -14.20 -12.56
CA THR A 20 17.04 -14.39 -11.11
C THR A 20 16.31 -13.20 -10.48
N MET A 21 16.66 -11.97 -10.86
CA MET A 21 15.99 -10.76 -10.41
C MET A 21 14.53 -10.73 -10.85
N LYS A 22 14.24 -11.07 -12.10
CA LYS A 22 12.88 -11.14 -12.63
C LYS A 22 12.03 -12.16 -11.88
N GLN A 23 12.56 -13.35 -11.62
CA GLN A 23 11.87 -14.37 -10.84
C GLN A 23 11.57 -13.90 -9.41
N LEU A 24 12.54 -13.29 -8.73
CA LEU A 24 12.36 -12.73 -7.38
C LEU A 24 11.30 -11.64 -7.34
N LEU A 25 11.22 -10.81 -8.38
CA LEU A 25 10.17 -9.78 -8.50
C LEU A 25 8.82 -10.41 -8.76
N GLU A 26 8.71 -11.38 -9.67
CA GLU A 26 7.47 -12.10 -9.98
C GLU A 26 6.96 -12.87 -8.74
N ASP A 27 7.83 -13.54 -8.00
CA ASP A 27 7.48 -14.26 -6.78
C ASP A 27 7.01 -13.29 -5.68
N LYS A 28 7.69 -12.14 -5.54
CA LYS A 28 7.26 -11.11 -4.57
C LYS A 28 5.95 -10.47 -4.98
N ILE A 29 5.76 -10.15 -6.26
CA ILE A 29 4.53 -9.57 -6.78
C ILE A 29 3.38 -10.57 -6.68
N GLY A 30 3.61 -11.85 -6.98
CA GLY A 30 2.63 -12.93 -6.83
C GLY A 30 2.22 -13.20 -5.38
N GLN A 31 3.08 -12.84 -4.41
CA GLN A 31 2.76 -12.87 -2.98
C GLN A 31 2.04 -11.61 -2.47
N ILE A 32 1.95 -10.55 -3.27
CA ILE A 32 1.13 -9.39 -2.94
C ILE A 32 -0.32 -9.78 -3.22
N ASP A 33 -1.05 -10.16 -2.18
CA ASP A 33 -2.49 -10.33 -2.24
C ASP A 33 -3.17 -8.95 -2.46
N THR A 34 -3.27 -8.54 -3.73
CA THR A 34 -3.98 -7.32 -4.14
C THR A 34 -5.51 -7.51 -4.12
N SER A 35 -6.02 -8.69 -3.76
CA SER A 35 -7.44 -9.03 -3.87
C SER A 35 -8.28 -8.60 -2.66
N LYS A 36 -7.68 -7.89 -1.71
CA LYS A 36 -8.36 -7.48 -0.48
C LYS A 36 -9.62 -6.67 -0.81
N ILE A 37 -10.78 -7.23 -0.44
CA ILE A 37 -12.10 -6.62 -0.68
C ILE A 37 -12.40 -5.57 0.40
N PHE A 38 -11.88 -5.79 1.62
CA PHE A 38 -12.11 -4.89 2.75
C PHE A 38 -10.84 -4.57 3.54
N TYR A 39 -10.71 -3.30 3.93
CA TYR A 39 -9.75 -2.84 4.91
C TYR A 39 -10.32 -2.91 6.34
N SER A 40 -9.45 -3.24 7.28
CA SER A 40 -9.63 -2.91 8.69
C SER A 40 -9.18 -1.47 8.97
N LEU A 41 -9.45 -0.96 10.17
CA LEU A 41 -8.91 0.35 10.58
C LEU A 41 -7.38 0.38 10.49
N ASN A 42 -6.71 -0.67 10.94
CA ASN A 42 -5.24 -0.73 10.89
C ASN A 42 -4.71 -0.73 9.46
N ASP A 43 -5.43 -1.34 8.51
CA ASP A 43 -5.06 -1.27 7.09
C ASP A 43 -5.15 0.18 6.59
N VAL A 44 -6.24 0.89 6.91
CA VAL A 44 -6.41 2.29 6.49
C VAL A 44 -5.34 3.19 7.08
N ILE A 45 -5.03 3.03 8.39
CA ILE A 45 -3.94 3.76 9.04
C ILE A 45 -2.60 3.46 8.36
N LYS A 46 -2.33 2.19 8.03
CA LYS A 46 -1.09 1.79 7.36
C LYS A 46 -0.96 2.38 5.95
N ILE A 47 -2.02 2.38 5.14
CA ILE A 47 -1.95 2.87 3.75
C ILE A 47 -2.01 4.40 3.65
N THR A 48 -2.64 5.07 4.61
CA THR A 48 -2.72 6.55 4.64
C THR A 48 -1.55 7.19 5.37
N GLY A 49 -0.89 6.47 6.27
CA GLY A 49 0.10 7.02 7.19
C GLY A 49 -0.49 7.90 8.29
N PHE A 50 -1.82 8.06 8.35
CA PHE A 50 -2.47 8.88 9.37
C PHE A 50 -2.48 8.19 10.73
N SER A 51 -2.45 8.99 11.80
CA SER A 51 -2.75 8.47 13.13
C SER A 51 -4.23 8.09 13.21
N LYS A 52 -4.55 7.12 14.09
CA LYS A 52 -5.94 6.72 14.34
C LYS A 52 -6.82 7.92 14.72
N GLY A 53 -6.34 8.77 15.63
CA GLY A 53 -7.10 9.93 16.08
C GLY A 53 -7.36 10.95 14.97
N TYR A 54 -6.39 11.15 14.06
CA TYR A 54 -6.56 12.02 12.90
C TYR A 54 -7.63 11.46 11.95
N PHE A 55 -7.51 10.18 11.59
CA PHE A 55 -8.48 9.51 10.72
C PHE A 55 -9.90 9.54 11.33
N GLU A 56 -10.02 9.26 12.63
CA GLU A 56 -11.31 9.30 13.32
C GLU A 56 -11.92 10.70 13.33
N LYS A 57 -11.10 11.74 13.55
CA LYS A 57 -11.56 13.13 13.63
C LYS A 57 -12.02 13.68 12.27
N TYR A 58 -11.28 13.42 11.21
CA TYR A 58 -11.48 14.13 9.94
C TYR A 58 -12.15 13.29 8.85
N ILE A 59 -12.00 11.96 8.87
CA ILE A 59 -12.44 11.10 7.77
C ILE A 59 -13.54 10.13 8.22
N LEU A 60 -13.33 9.43 9.34
CA LEU A 60 -14.21 8.33 9.74
C LEU A 60 -15.67 8.79 9.82
N TYR A 61 -15.93 9.99 10.34
CA TYR A 61 -17.29 10.52 10.50
C TYR A 61 -17.71 11.51 9.40
N ASP A 62 -16.92 11.69 8.33
CA ASP A 62 -17.36 12.45 7.16
C ASP A 62 -18.61 11.78 6.57
N ARG A 63 -19.65 12.59 6.29
CA ARG A 63 -20.92 12.10 5.76
C ARG A 63 -20.77 11.46 4.38
N ARG A 64 -19.80 11.93 3.58
CA ARG A 64 -19.50 11.39 2.25
C ARG A 64 -18.79 10.03 2.33
N PHE A 65 -18.16 9.72 3.46
CA PHE A 65 -17.46 8.45 3.69
C PHE A 65 -18.38 7.29 4.13
N ILE A 66 -19.69 7.55 4.32
CA ILE A 66 -20.65 6.54 4.81
C ILE A 66 -20.72 5.31 3.89
N GLU A 67 -20.60 5.49 2.58
CA GLU A 67 -20.67 4.38 1.62
C GLU A 67 -19.45 3.46 1.65
N ALA A 68 -18.30 3.98 2.09
CA ALA A 68 -17.05 3.25 2.14
C ALA A 68 -16.85 2.50 3.46
N ARG A 69 -17.66 2.76 4.49
CA ARG A 69 -17.49 2.19 5.84
C ARG A 69 -18.71 1.43 6.34
N LYS A 70 -18.47 0.37 7.10
CA LYS A 70 -19.50 -0.33 7.89
C LYS A 70 -18.95 -0.73 9.24
N LYS A 71 -19.74 -0.52 10.30
CA LYS A 71 -19.43 -1.09 11.62
C LYS A 71 -20.03 -2.49 11.71
N VAL A 72 -19.19 -3.49 11.94
CA VAL A 72 -19.56 -4.89 12.13
C VAL A 72 -19.14 -5.31 13.53
N GLY A 73 -20.12 -5.39 14.43
CA GLY A 73 -19.88 -5.54 15.87
C GLY A 73 -19.05 -4.37 16.42
N ARG A 74 -17.86 -4.68 16.93
CA ARG A 74 -16.92 -3.67 17.47
C ARG A 74 -15.89 -3.17 16.45
N LYS A 75 -15.87 -3.73 15.23
CA LYS A 75 -14.85 -3.43 14.23
C LYS A 75 -15.42 -2.51 13.14
N TRP A 76 -14.58 -1.59 12.68
CA TRP A 76 -14.82 -0.88 11.43
C TRP A 76 -14.21 -1.66 10.27
N ILE A 77 -15.00 -1.82 9.23
CA ILE A 77 -14.65 -2.47 7.97
C ILE A 77 -14.89 -1.46 6.86
N PHE A 78 -13.96 -1.37 5.92
CA PHE A 78 -14.01 -0.38 4.85
C PHE A 78 -13.87 -1.05 3.48
N HIS A 79 -14.71 -0.69 2.52
CA HIS A 79 -14.61 -1.23 1.17
C HIS A 79 -13.38 -0.65 0.48
N VAL A 80 -12.52 -1.50 -0.10
CA VAL A 80 -11.21 -1.06 -0.61
C VAL A 80 -11.32 0.01 -1.69
N THR A 81 -12.10 -0.24 -2.75
CA THR A 81 -12.23 0.72 -3.86
C THR A 81 -12.87 2.04 -3.41
N LYS A 82 -14.04 2.00 -2.77
CA LYS A 82 -14.71 3.21 -2.25
C LYS A 82 -13.86 4.00 -1.27
N THR A 83 -13.06 3.32 -0.43
CA THR A 83 -12.14 4.01 0.50
C THR A 83 -11.06 4.75 -0.26
N ARG A 84 -10.45 4.11 -1.27
CA ARG A 84 -9.44 4.72 -2.13
C ARG A 84 -10.00 5.95 -2.84
N ASP A 85 -11.14 5.79 -3.50
CA ASP A 85 -11.77 6.86 -4.30
C ASP A 85 -12.12 8.06 -3.41
N PHE A 86 -12.69 7.79 -2.24
CA PHE A 86 -12.98 8.84 -1.27
C PHE A 86 -11.71 9.57 -0.80
N LEU A 87 -10.67 8.83 -0.44
CA LEU A 87 -9.44 9.43 0.12
C LEU A 87 -8.70 10.30 -0.90
N LEU A 88 -8.71 9.90 -2.18
CA LEU A 88 -8.11 10.70 -3.26
C LEU A 88 -8.85 12.04 -3.43
N MET A 89 -10.19 11.98 -3.57
CA MET A 89 -11.03 13.17 -3.64
C MET A 89 -10.87 14.06 -2.40
N TRP A 90 -10.91 13.47 -1.21
CA TRP A 90 -10.75 14.19 0.05
C TRP A 90 -9.38 14.89 0.13
N LEU A 91 -8.31 14.26 -0.37
CA LEU A 91 -6.97 14.85 -0.37
C LEU A 91 -6.86 16.04 -1.33
N GLU A 92 -7.46 15.96 -2.52
CA GLU A 92 -7.48 17.06 -3.50
C GLU A 92 -8.22 18.30 -2.98
N GLU A 93 -9.20 18.10 -2.11
CA GLU A 93 -9.92 19.20 -1.44
C GLU A 93 -9.12 19.88 -0.32
N GLN A 94 -8.01 19.29 0.13
CA GLN A 94 -7.18 19.90 1.16
C GLN A 94 -6.41 21.07 0.55
N VAL A 95 -6.86 22.29 0.83
CA VAL A 95 -6.11 23.50 0.50
C VAL A 95 -4.80 23.47 1.26
N SER A 96 -3.67 23.58 0.56
CA SER A 96 -2.38 23.81 1.22
C SER A 96 -2.47 25.12 1.99
N GLN A 97 -2.43 25.05 3.31
CA GLN A 97 -2.19 26.24 4.10
C GLN A 97 -0.69 26.52 4.03
N GLU A 98 -0.31 27.44 3.16
CA GLU A 98 1.03 28.06 3.14
C GLU A 98 1.32 28.80 4.46
#